data_AF-A0A3A9G188-F1
#
_entry.id   AF-A0A3A9G188-F1
#
_cell.length_a   1.000
_cell.length_b   1.000
_cell.length_c   1.000
_cell.angle_alpha   90.00
_cell.angle_beta   90.00
_cell.angle_gamma   90.00
#
_symmetry.space_group_name_H-M   'P 1'
#
loop_
_entity.id
_entity.type
_entity.pdbx_description
1 polymer ?
#
loop_
_entity_poly.entity_id
_entity_poly.type
_entity_poly.pdbx_seq_one_letter_code
_entity_poly.pdbx_strand_id
1 'polypeptide(L)'
;MIKVMYCEKCGDVGNVFLRRKCKNCKIKLKLLPEEMKQKYRIFEESWDEIGVKLNTFWHTVDEELNLRKERISRKDNFVMNELINNPVFSMEEYKKQLEKQYEIQKGIAEMNEREFQERYTKHLAAMQKEKDRQNCIPRCPICGSSNIQKITIGTRAVKTAAFGVVGAVDDAGKTYKCRNCDSKF
;
A
#
# COMPACT_ATOMS: atom_id res chain seq x y z
N MET A 1 -29.72 15.52 14.30
CA MET A 1 -29.04 14.65 15.29
C MET A 1 -29.09 13.21 14.81
N ILE A 2 -27.94 12.63 14.48
CA ILE A 2 -27.86 11.21 14.09
C ILE A 2 -28.12 10.37 15.35
N LYS A 3 -29.09 9.46 15.28
CA LYS A 3 -29.40 8.57 16.40
C LYS A 3 -28.47 7.37 16.36
N VAL A 4 -27.70 7.20 17.44
CA VAL A 4 -26.89 6.01 17.68
C VAL A 4 -27.78 4.97 18.36
N MET A 5 -27.72 3.74 17.85
CA MET A 5 -28.49 2.63 18.39
C MET A 5 -27.60 1.42 18.63
N TYR A 6 -28.05 0.50 19.49
CA TYR A 6 -27.35 -0.74 19.80
C TYR A 6 -28.26 -1.98 19.82
N CYS A 7 -27.73 -3.19 19.52
CA CYS A 7 -28.42 -4.47 19.70
C CYS A 7 -28.03 -5.08 21.05
N GLU A 8 -29.01 -5.24 21.95
CA GLU A 8 -28.80 -5.90 23.24
C GLU A 8 -28.39 -7.36 23.12
N LYS A 9 -28.79 -8.06 22.06
CA LYS A 9 -28.42 -9.47 21.87
C LYS A 9 -26.95 -9.66 21.52
N CYS A 10 -26.34 -8.72 20.81
CA CYS A 10 -25.04 -8.99 20.19
C CYS A 10 -24.05 -7.84 20.29
N GLY A 11 -24.39 -6.77 21.00
CA GLY A 11 -23.47 -5.65 21.23
C GLY A 11 -23.19 -4.76 20.02
N ASP A 12 -23.83 -4.99 18.88
CA ASP A 12 -23.64 -4.13 17.70
C ASP A 12 -24.09 -2.69 18.02
N VAL A 13 -23.22 -1.70 17.79
CA VAL A 13 -23.49 -0.27 17.99
C VAL A 13 -23.19 0.48 16.70
N GLY A 14 -24.11 1.35 16.28
CA GLY A 14 -24.01 2.07 15.02
C GLY A 14 -24.96 3.25 14.85
N ASN A 15 -24.61 4.14 13.92
CA ASN A 15 -25.54 5.13 13.37
C ASN A 15 -26.59 4.43 12.50
N VAL A 16 -27.86 4.73 12.75
CA VAL A 16 -28.97 4.07 12.06
C VAL A 16 -29.87 5.10 11.40
N PHE A 17 -29.77 5.21 10.08
CA PHE A 17 -30.61 6.12 9.29
C PHE A 17 -32.00 5.55 8.99
N LEU A 18 -32.12 4.24 8.69
CA LEU A 18 -33.39 3.67 8.20
C LEU A 18 -33.81 2.33 8.86
N ARG A 19 -32.87 1.56 9.43
CA ARG A 19 -33.14 0.18 9.89
C ARG A 19 -33.28 0.07 11.40
N ARG A 20 -34.51 -0.03 11.92
CA ARG A 20 -34.75 -0.26 13.37
C ARG A 20 -34.36 -1.65 13.89
N LYS A 21 -33.88 -2.55 13.01
CA LYS A 21 -33.44 -3.91 13.34
C LYS A 21 -31.95 -4.06 13.07
N CYS A 22 -31.26 -4.78 13.95
CA CYS A 22 -29.84 -5.06 13.81
C CYS A 22 -29.54 -5.86 12.54
N LYS A 23 -28.41 -5.56 11.90
CA LYS A 23 -27.97 -6.27 10.69
C LYS A 23 -27.58 -7.73 10.98
N ASN A 24 -27.03 -7.98 12.18
CA ASN A 24 -26.54 -9.29 12.61
C ASN A 24 -27.66 -10.11 13.24
N CYS A 25 -28.22 -9.61 14.35
CA CYS A 25 -29.17 -10.35 15.20
C CYS A 25 -30.64 -10.27 14.72
N LYS A 26 -30.99 -9.37 13.78
CA LYS A 26 -32.35 -9.00 13.33
C LYS A 26 -33.32 -8.51 14.43
N ILE A 27 -32.88 -8.41 15.69
CA ILE A 27 -33.66 -7.87 16.80
C ILE A 27 -33.75 -6.35 16.72
N LYS A 28 -34.82 -5.80 17.30
CA LYS A 28 -35.05 -4.37 17.42
C LYS A 28 -33.90 -3.70 18.18
N LEU A 29 -33.38 -2.63 17.61
CA LEU A 29 -32.31 -1.85 18.23
C LEU A 29 -32.88 -0.93 19.31
N LYS A 30 -32.08 -0.67 20.35
CA LYS A 30 -32.36 0.34 21.38
C LYS A 30 -31.56 1.60 21.12
N LEU A 31 -32.10 2.74 21.54
CA LEU A 31 -31.39 4.02 21.49
C LEU A 31 -30.25 3.98 22.52
N LEU A 32 -29.05 4.36 22.11
CA LEU A 32 -27.92 4.49 23.04
C LEU A 32 -28.05 5.83 23.81
N PRO A 33 -28.20 5.81 25.15
CA PRO A 33 -28.28 7.02 25.96
C PRO A 33 -27.01 7.87 25.83
N GLU A 34 -27.14 9.20 25.95
CA GLU A 34 -26.01 10.12 25.81
C GLU A 34 -24.95 9.91 26.89
N GLU A 35 -25.38 9.60 28.11
CA GLU A 35 -24.49 9.26 29.23
C GLU A 35 -23.58 8.06 28.91
N MET A 36 -24.13 7.04 28.23
CA MET A 36 -23.37 5.86 27.82
C MET A 36 -22.42 6.17 26.65
N LYS A 37 -22.81 7.06 25.73
CA LYS A 37 -21.91 7.52 24.66
C LYS A 37 -20.67 8.17 25.23
N GLN A 38 -20.85 9.08 26.21
CA GLN A 38 -19.74 9.77 26.86
C GLN A 38 -18.89 8.80 27.69
N LYS A 39 -19.51 7.97 28.53
CA LYS A 39 -18.83 7.00 29.40
C LYS A 39 -17.89 6.07 28.62
N TYR A 40 -18.35 5.54 27.49
CA TYR A 40 -17.57 4.59 26.67
C TYR A 40 -16.89 5.24 25.47
N ARG A 41 -16.97 6.57 25.36
CA ARG A 41 -16.49 7.35 24.22
C ARG A 41 -16.95 6.75 22.89
N ILE A 42 -18.22 6.38 22.75
CA ILE A 42 -18.81 5.79 21.54
C ILE A 42 -19.60 6.87 20.78
N PHE A 43 -19.25 7.16 19.53
CA PHE A 43 -19.86 8.22 18.70
C PHE A 43 -19.72 9.65 19.26
N GLU A 44 -18.67 9.92 20.01
CA GLU A 44 -18.17 11.29 20.24
C GLU A 44 -17.46 11.84 18.98
N GLU A 45 -17.02 13.11 18.97
CA GLU A 45 -16.25 13.73 17.87
C GLU A 45 -15.11 12.82 17.38
N SER A 46 -14.39 12.17 18.30
CA SER A 46 -13.33 11.21 17.96
C SER A 46 -13.80 9.97 17.18
N TRP A 47 -15.06 9.54 17.28
CA TRP A 47 -15.60 8.39 16.54
C TRP A 47 -16.01 8.74 15.12
N ASP A 48 -16.62 9.91 14.93
CA ASP A 48 -16.90 10.44 13.61
C ASP A 48 -15.58 10.77 12.92
N GLU A 49 -14.57 11.29 13.62
CA GLU A 49 -13.20 11.41 13.12
C GLU A 49 -12.59 10.05 12.76
N ILE A 50 -12.69 9.01 13.60
CA ILE A 50 -12.22 7.65 13.24
C ILE A 50 -12.98 7.15 12.00
N GLY A 51 -14.29 7.41 11.90
CA GLY A 51 -15.12 7.01 10.76
C GLY A 51 -14.78 7.75 9.48
N VAL A 52 -14.52 9.05 9.56
CA VAL A 52 -14.06 9.90 8.46
C VAL A 52 -12.66 9.46 8.05
N LYS A 53 -11.73 9.30 8.99
CA LYS A 53 -10.36 8.82 8.73
C LYS A 53 -10.36 7.50 7.98
N LEU A 54 -11.10 6.50 8.48
CA LEU A 54 -11.28 5.20 7.81
C LEU A 54 -11.95 5.30 6.43
N ASN A 55 -12.70 6.37 6.16
CA ASN A 55 -13.40 6.59 4.88
C ASN A 55 -12.69 7.60 3.96
N THR A 56 -11.55 8.14 4.38
CA THR A 56 -10.69 9.04 3.61
C THR A 56 -9.43 8.32 3.20
N PHE A 57 -8.80 8.71 2.10
CA PHE A 57 -7.60 8.03 1.57
C PHE A 57 -6.28 8.43 2.29
N TRP A 58 -6.35 9.22 3.35
CA TRP A 58 -5.18 9.85 4.00
C TRP A 58 -4.76 9.14 5.29
N HIS A 59 -4.54 7.82 5.23
CA HIS A 59 -4.02 7.06 6.38
C HIS A 59 -3.09 5.94 5.90
N THR A 60 -2.09 5.60 6.72
CA THR A 60 -1.31 4.38 6.49
C THR A 60 -2.12 3.17 6.91
N VAL A 61 -1.72 1.99 6.45
CA VAL A 61 -2.38 0.74 6.87
C VAL A 61 -2.22 0.51 8.38
N ASP A 62 -1.07 0.84 8.96
CA ASP A 62 -0.88 0.75 10.42
C ASP A 62 -1.82 1.68 11.17
N GLU A 63 -2.03 2.89 10.66
CA GLU A 63 -3.01 3.83 11.21
C GLU A 63 -4.43 3.27 11.08
N GLU A 64 -4.81 2.70 9.93
CA GLU A 64 -6.10 2.05 9.73
C GLU A 64 -6.35 0.93 10.75
N LEU A 65 -5.35 0.07 10.96
CA LEU A 65 -5.41 -1.04 11.90
C LEU A 65 -5.55 -0.54 13.34
N ASN A 66 -4.81 0.49 13.73
CA ASN A 66 -4.91 1.08 15.06
C ASN A 66 -6.29 1.70 15.31
N LEU A 67 -6.82 2.46 14.35
CA LEU A 67 -8.16 3.03 14.40
C LEU A 67 -9.24 1.95 14.54
N ARG A 68 -9.10 0.83 13.80
CA ARG A 68 -10.03 -0.32 13.89
C ARG A 68 -9.92 -1.03 15.25
N LYS A 69 -8.71 -1.22 15.79
CA LYS A 69 -8.50 -1.83 17.11
C LYS A 69 -9.10 -0.98 18.22
N GLU A 70 -8.87 0.33 18.19
CA GLU A 70 -9.45 1.27 19.15
C GLU A 70 -10.99 1.23 19.11
N ARG A 71 -11.58 1.26 17.91
CA ARG A 71 -13.02 1.14 17.72
C ARG A 71 -13.60 -0.13 18.34
N ILE A 72 -12.92 -1.27 18.17
CA ILE A 72 -13.32 -2.55 18.77
C ILE A 72 -13.19 -2.49 20.29
N SER A 73 -12.08 -1.97 20.82
CA SER A 73 -11.85 -1.86 22.26
C SER A 73 -12.93 -1.04 22.95
N ARG A 74 -13.31 0.12 22.40
CA ARG A 74 -14.39 0.96 22.95
C ARG A 74 -15.74 0.22 22.96
N LYS A 75 -16.05 -0.52 21.89
CA LYS A 75 -17.26 -1.37 21.82
C LYS A 75 -17.22 -2.49 22.84
N ASP A 76 -16.09 -3.17 22.96
CA ASP A 76 -15.92 -4.28 23.89
C ASP A 76 -16.11 -3.83 25.34
N ASN A 77 -15.57 -2.67 25.68
CA ASN A 77 -15.74 -2.08 27.01
C ASN A 77 -17.23 -1.81 27.32
N PHE A 78 -18.00 -1.28 26.35
CA PHE A 78 -19.45 -1.13 26.52
C PHE A 78 -20.17 -2.47 26.68
N VAL A 79 -19.89 -3.45 25.82
CA VAL A 79 -20.56 -4.76 25.85
C VAL A 79 -20.30 -5.49 27.17
N MET A 80 -19.05 -5.52 27.61
CA MET A 80 -18.66 -6.24 28.83
C MET A 80 -19.22 -5.60 30.10
N ASN A 81 -19.39 -4.28 30.14
CA ASN A 81 -19.91 -3.59 31.32
C ASN A 81 -21.44 -3.46 31.34
N GLU A 82 -22.09 -3.27 30.18
CA GLU A 82 -23.52 -2.94 30.12
C GLU A 82 -24.40 -4.11 29.66
N LEU A 83 -23.86 -5.06 28.88
CA LEU A 83 -24.67 -6.11 28.26
C LEU A 83 -24.39 -7.51 28.79
N ILE A 84 -23.26 -7.78 29.44
CA ILE A 84 -22.87 -9.15 29.81
C ILE A 84 -23.91 -9.85 30.70
N ASN A 85 -24.60 -9.11 31.56
CA ASN A 85 -25.64 -9.60 32.46
C ASN A 85 -27.06 -9.46 31.88
N ASN A 86 -27.20 -8.95 30.66
CA ASN A 86 -28.51 -8.80 30.02
C ASN A 86 -29.01 -10.17 29.55
N PRO A 87 -30.22 -10.62 29.93
CA PRO A 87 -30.73 -11.94 29.58
C PRO A 87 -30.91 -12.16 28.07
N VAL A 88 -30.98 -11.08 27.29
CA VAL A 88 -31.10 -11.14 25.82
C VAL A 88 -29.71 -11.25 25.16
N PHE A 89 -28.63 -10.92 25.87
CA PHE A 89 -27.27 -10.95 25.35
C PHE A 89 -26.81 -12.37 25.03
N SER A 90 -26.17 -12.52 23.88
CA SER A 90 -25.60 -13.77 23.40
C SER A 90 -24.11 -13.57 23.17
N MET A 91 -23.33 -14.19 24.06
CA MET A 91 -21.88 -14.16 23.97
C MET A 91 -21.37 -14.78 22.65
N GLU A 92 -22.07 -15.81 22.17
CA GLU A 92 -21.77 -16.46 20.90
C GLU A 92 -21.96 -15.50 19.72
N GLU A 93 -23.09 -14.77 19.68
CA GLU A 93 -23.37 -13.82 18.60
C GLU A 93 -22.40 -12.63 18.63
N TYR A 94 -21.96 -12.21 19.82
CA TYR A 94 -20.93 -11.18 19.94
C TYR A 94 -19.56 -11.67 19.44
N LYS A 95 -19.13 -12.88 19.83
CA LYS A 95 -17.88 -13.48 19.32
C LYS A 95 -17.85 -13.59 17.80
N LYS A 96 -18.97 -14.02 17.20
CA LYS A 96 -19.13 -14.07 15.73
C LYS A 96 -18.94 -12.70 15.06
N GLN A 97 -19.25 -11.60 15.75
CA GLN A 97 -19.00 -10.26 15.22
C GLN A 97 -17.54 -9.85 15.33
N LEU A 98 -16.91 -10.14 16.46
CA LEU A 98 -15.49 -9.87 16.67
C LEU A 98 -14.64 -10.62 15.63
N GLU A 99 -14.95 -11.89 15.38
CA GLU A 99 -14.28 -12.70 14.37
C GLU A 99 -14.37 -12.08 12.97
N LYS A 100 -15.57 -11.62 12.57
CA LYS A 100 -15.73 -10.88 11.31
C LYS A 100 -14.88 -9.60 11.23
N GLN A 101 -14.75 -8.86 12.34
CA GLN A 101 -13.90 -7.67 12.36
C GLN A 101 -12.41 -8.02 12.28
N TYR A 102 -12.01 -9.11 12.94
CA TYR A 102 -10.65 -9.62 12.90
C TYR A 102 -10.25 -10.07 11.49
N GLU A 103 -11.11 -10.83 10.81
CA GLU A 103 -10.86 -11.25 9.42
C GLU A 103 -10.68 -10.05 8.48
N ILE A 104 -11.45 -8.98 8.65
CA ILE A 104 -11.27 -7.75 7.86
C ILE A 104 -9.91 -7.10 8.16
N GLN A 105 -9.52 -7.00 9.43
CA GLN A 105 -8.21 -6.44 9.82
C GLN A 105 -7.06 -7.27 9.24
N LYS A 106 -7.16 -8.60 9.31
CA LYS A 106 -6.18 -9.52 8.75
C LYS A 106 -6.05 -9.34 7.24
N GLY A 107 -7.16 -9.27 6.51
CA GLY A 107 -7.15 -9.04 5.06
C GLY A 107 -6.48 -7.72 4.68
N ILE A 108 -6.68 -6.65 5.46
CA ILE A 108 -6.01 -5.36 5.25
C ILE A 108 -4.49 -5.47 5.45
N ALA A 109 -4.05 -6.12 6.54
CA ALA A 109 -2.63 -6.33 6.81
C ALA A 109 -1.96 -7.15 5.69
N GLU A 110 -2.61 -8.22 5.23
CA GLU A 110 -2.12 -9.08 4.13
C GLU A 110 -2.08 -8.36 2.78
N MET A 111 -3.04 -7.47 2.49
CA MET A 111 -2.98 -6.63 1.28
C MET A 111 -1.80 -5.67 1.32
N ASN A 112 -1.56 -5.03 2.48
CA ASN A 112 -0.44 -4.11 2.65
C ASN A 112 0.92 -4.80 2.52
N GLU A 113 1.07 -5.96 3.15
CA GLU A 113 2.29 -6.77 3.03
C GLU A 113 2.54 -7.14 1.57
N ARG A 114 1.51 -7.58 0.84
CA ARG A 114 1.63 -7.89 -0.59
C ARG A 114 2.06 -6.67 -1.41
N GLU A 115 1.43 -5.51 -1.21
CA GLU A 115 1.83 -4.28 -1.89
C GLU A 115 3.26 -3.88 -1.59
N PHE A 116 3.69 -4.00 -0.33
CA PHE A 116 5.05 -3.70 0.09
C PHE A 116 6.06 -4.62 -0.60
N GLN A 117 5.80 -5.94 -0.59
CA GLN A 117 6.65 -6.94 -1.24
C GLN A 117 6.73 -6.73 -2.76
N GLU A 118 5.61 -6.39 -3.41
CA GLU A 118 5.58 -6.07 -4.84
C GLU A 118 6.42 -4.83 -5.17
N ARG A 119 6.27 -3.75 -4.39
CA ARG A 119 7.07 -2.52 -4.57
C ARG A 119 8.56 -2.80 -4.37
N TYR A 120 8.89 -3.55 -3.32
CA TYR A 120 10.27 -3.92 -3.00
C TYR A 120 10.89 -4.76 -4.13
N THR A 121 10.16 -5.76 -4.63
CA THR A 121 10.62 -6.62 -5.73
C THR A 121 10.79 -5.83 -7.03
N LYS A 122 9.87 -4.93 -7.37
CA LYS A 122 10.00 -4.02 -8.53
C LYS A 122 11.24 -3.13 -8.40
N HIS A 123 11.50 -2.61 -7.20
CA HIS A 123 12.67 -1.79 -6.93
C HIS A 123 13.98 -2.58 -7.11
N LEU A 124 14.06 -3.80 -6.55
CA LEU A 124 15.22 -4.68 -6.75
C LEU A 124 15.43 -5.04 -8.21
N ALA A 125 14.36 -5.34 -8.96
CA ALA A 125 14.45 -5.63 -10.39
C ALA A 125 14.94 -4.42 -11.20
N ALA A 126 14.53 -3.20 -10.83
CA ALA A 126 15.00 -1.97 -11.46
C ALA A 126 16.51 -1.74 -11.22
N MET A 127 16.96 -1.92 -9.98
CA MET A 127 18.38 -1.84 -9.59
C MET A 127 19.23 -2.86 -10.36
N GLN A 128 18.75 -4.11 -10.46
CA GLN A 128 19.45 -5.16 -11.21
C GLN A 128 19.55 -4.82 -12.70
N LYS A 129 18.45 -4.35 -13.31
CA LYS A 129 18.43 -3.93 -14.72
C LYS A 129 19.41 -2.79 -15.00
N GLU A 130 19.57 -1.87 -14.05
CA GLU A 130 20.55 -0.79 -14.17
C GLU A 130 22.00 -1.30 -14.07
N LYS A 131 22.27 -2.23 -13.14
CA LYS A 131 23.57 -2.92 -13.05
C LYS A 131 23.89 -3.71 -14.32
N ASP A 132 22.92 -4.42 -14.88
CA ASP A 132 23.09 -5.16 -16.14
C ASP A 132 23.38 -4.21 -17.30
N ARG A 133 22.67 -3.08 -17.38
CA ARG A 133 22.97 -2.01 -18.36
C ARG A 133 24.40 -1.50 -18.24
N GLN A 134 24.91 -1.30 -17.02
CA GLN A 134 26.29 -0.87 -16.79
C GLN A 134 27.30 -1.96 -17.20
N ASN A 135 27.00 -3.23 -16.94
CA ASN A 135 27.85 -4.36 -17.33
C ASN A 135 27.86 -4.62 -18.84
N CYS A 136 26.78 -4.29 -19.55
CA CYS A 136 26.70 -4.40 -21.01
C CYS A 136 27.39 -3.24 -21.76
N ILE A 137 27.99 -2.26 -21.06
CA ILE A 137 28.79 -1.22 -21.70
C ILE A 137 30.11 -1.86 -22.15
N PRO A 138 30.42 -1.86 -23.46
CA PRO A 138 31.68 -2.41 -23.94
C PRO A 138 32.85 -1.66 -23.29
N ARG A 139 33.90 -2.40 -22.93
CA ARG A 139 35.14 -1.82 -22.44
C ARG A 139 36.18 -1.85 -23.54
N CYS A 140 37.06 -0.87 -23.55
CA CYS A 140 38.21 -0.88 -24.44
C CYS A 140 39.08 -2.12 -24.17
N PRO A 141 39.34 -2.99 -25.16
CA PRO A 141 40.16 -4.19 -24.96
C PRO A 141 41.65 -3.86 -24.72
N ILE A 142 42.08 -2.63 -25.01
CA ILE A 142 43.47 -2.20 -24.86
C ILE A 142 43.76 -1.66 -23.45
N CYS A 143 42.83 -0.87 -22.88
CA CYS A 143 43.06 -0.18 -21.60
C CYS A 143 41.97 -0.38 -20.54
N GLY A 144 40.91 -1.14 -20.83
CA GLY A 144 39.81 -1.44 -19.91
C GLY A 144 38.82 -0.29 -19.66
N SER A 145 39.04 0.88 -20.27
CA SER A 145 38.17 2.05 -20.08
C SER A 145 36.76 1.82 -20.64
N SER A 146 35.73 2.21 -19.88
CA SER A 146 34.33 2.28 -20.32
C SER A 146 33.99 3.58 -21.04
N ASN A 147 34.92 4.54 -21.12
CA ASN A 147 34.74 5.80 -21.82
C ASN A 147 34.97 5.59 -23.33
N ILE A 148 33.93 5.06 -23.99
CA ILE A 148 33.94 4.74 -25.41
C ILE A 148 32.82 5.48 -26.15
N GLN A 149 33.08 5.84 -27.41
CA GLN A 149 32.14 6.50 -28.29
C GLN A 149 31.82 5.59 -29.47
N LYS A 150 30.52 5.37 -29.74
CA LYS A 150 30.09 4.61 -30.92
C LYS A 150 30.47 5.36 -32.18
N ILE A 151 31.13 4.67 -33.12
CA ILE A 151 31.41 5.19 -34.45
C ILE A 151 30.11 5.09 -35.24
N THR A 152 29.42 6.21 -35.42
CA THR A 152 28.15 6.25 -36.16
C THR A 152 28.41 6.29 -37.68
N ILE A 153 27.39 5.92 -38.45
CA ILE A 153 27.44 5.93 -39.93
C ILE A 153 27.82 7.32 -40.46
N GLY A 154 27.32 8.38 -39.83
CA GLY A 154 27.67 9.77 -40.19
C GLY A 154 29.15 10.07 -40.02
N THR A 155 29.78 9.65 -38.92
CA THR A 155 31.23 9.84 -38.70
C THR A 155 32.06 9.10 -39.75
N ARG A 156 31.63 7.89 -40.16
CA ARG A 156 32.30 7.13 -41.23
C ARG A 156 32.16 7.81 -42.59
N ALA A 157 30.96 8.31 -42.90
CA ALA A 157 30.67 9.00 -44.16
C ALA A 157 31.48 10.28 -44.30
N VAL A 158 31.57 11.10 -43.25
CA VAL A 158 32.36 12.35 -43.25
C VAL A 158 33.85 12.06 -43.50
N LYS A 159 34.43 11.06 -42.84
CA LYS A 159 35.84 10.70 -43.05
C LYS A 159 36.11 10.15 -44.45
N THR A 160 35.19 9.34 -44.98
CA THR A 160 35.30 8.82 -46.34
C THR A 160 35.21 9.94 -47.38
N ALA A 161 34.33 10.92 -47.16
CA ALA A 161 34.24 12.09 -48.03
C ALA A 161 35.50 12.98 -47.96
N ALA A 162 36.10 13.14 -46.79
CA ALA A 162 37.28 13.99 -46.60
C ALA A 162 38.60 13.33 -47.07
N PHE A 163 38.75 12.00 -46.91
CA PHE A 163 40.03 11.29 -47.13
C PHE A 163 39.93 10.13 -48.13
N GLY A 164 38.81 10.00 -48.86
CA GLY A 164 38.60 8.95 -49.86
C GLY A 164 38.74 7.54 -49.27
N VAL A 165 39.39 6.65 -50.03
CA VAL A 165 39.59 5.23 -49.66
C VAL A 165 40.34 5.08 -48.33
N VAL A 166 41.29 5.97 -48.03
CA VAL A 166 42.06 5.92 -46.77
C VAL A 166 41.14 6.17 -45.56
N GLY A 167 40.18 7.09 -45.70
CA GLY A 167 39.16 7.34 -44.68
C GLY A 167 38.18 6.18 -44.48
N ALA A 168 37.90 5.40 -45.53
CA ALA A 168 37.02 4.24 -45.48
C ALA A 168 37.66 3.03 -44.77
N VAL A 169 38.97 2.82 -44.94
CA VAL A 169 39.69 1.67 -44.35
C VAL A 169 39.95 1.85 -42.85
N ASP A 170 40.15 3.09 -42.39
CA ASP A 170 40.48 3.41 -41.00
C ASP A 170 39.42 2.94 -39.98
N ASP A 171 38.14 3.00 -40.35
CA ASP A 171 37.01 2.60 -39.50
C ASP A 171 36.32 1.29 -39.97
N ALA A 172 36.88 0.60 -40.97
CA ALA A 172 36.32 -0.64 -41.50
C ALA A 172 36.23 -1.72 -40.40
N GLY A 173 35.01 -2.25 -40.18
CA GLY A 173 34.73 -3.27 -39.17
C GLY A 173 34.69 -2.80 -37.71
N LYS A 174 35.11 -1.56 -37.40
CA LYS A 174 35.24 -1.05 -36.02
C LYS A 174 33.97 -0.34 -35.56
N THR A 175 33.48 -0.66 -34.36
CA THR A 175 32.19 -0.17 -33.87
C THR A 175 32.33 0.99 -32.86
N TYR A 176 33.43 1.03 -32.13
CA TYR A 176 33.68 1.98 -31.05
C TYR A 176 35.08 2.61 -31.14
N LYS A 177 35.20 3.84 -30.62
CA LYS A 177 36.47 4.53 -30.35
C LYS A 177 36.59 4.77 -28.85
N CYS A 178 37.70 4.38 -28.24
CA CYS A 178 38.02 4.72 -26.86
C CYS A 178 38.43 6.19 -26.75
N ARG A 179 37.87 6.92 -25.78
CA ARG A 179 38.26 8.32 -25.49
C ARG A 179 39.41 8.45 -24.50
N ASN A 180 39.89 7.33 -23.94
CA ASN A 180 41.01 7.31 -23.00
C ASN A 180 42.35 7.01 -23.68
N CYS A 181 42.38 6.05 -24.62
CA CYS A 181 43.62 5.68 -25.34
C CYS A 181 43.50 5.82 -26.87
N ASP A 182 42.44 6.45 -27.38
CA ASP A 182 42.15 6.69 -28.79
C ASP A 182 42.04 5.45 -29.72
N SER A 183 42.20 4.24 -29.19
CA SER A 183 42.04 2.98 -29.93
C SER A 183 40.61 2.81 -30.48
N LYS A 184 40.49 2.16 -31.64
CA LYS A 184 39.21 1.83 -32.27
C LYS A 184 39.06 0.33 -32.43
N PHE A 185 37.88 -0.21 -32.13
CA PHE A 185 37.59 -1.65 -32.12
C PHE A 185 36.12 -1.92 -32.40
#